data_AF-R6AR93-F1
#
_entry.id   AF-R6AR93-F1
#
_cell.length_a   1.000
_cell.length_b   1.000
_cell.length_c   1.000
_cell.angle_alpha   90.00
_cell.angle_beta   90.00
_cell.angle_gamma   90.00
#
_symmetry.space_group_name_H-M   'P 1'
#
loop_
_entity.id
_entity.type
_entity.pdbx_description
1 polymer ?
#
loop_
_entity_poly.entity_id
_entity_poly.type
_entity_poly.pdbx_seq_one_letter_code
_entity_poly.pdbx_strand_id
1 'polypeptide(L)'
;MNIKGFLRIIFYLISVINAISCIVLLCIICPRVENLGFDYMGVVVAILALLVTLLIGWNIWSIIDIKGIRKEFEFLRSDIQSKDDYLHSKSDYNMALMFGRTSQMVACSLTGLGKEEQKIEMLYSAITSIKMFVNQSCKKECNSILATTIEAMKATNEILLSEDSIDELLLMIGEIQQRESIPLLNDLVLAIRNCKKLGNG
;
A
#
# COMPACT_ATOMS: atom_id res chain seq x y z
N MET A 1 3.04 -26.81 11.62
CA MET A 1 2.72 -26.72 13.07
C MET A 1 3.60 -25.62 13.67
N ASN A 2 3.01 -24.60 14.31
CA ASN A 2 3.72 -23.37 14.68
C ASN A 2 4.67 -23.62 15.86
N ILE A 3 5.98 -23.65 15.60
CA ILE A 3 7.07 -23.99 16.58
C ILE A 3 6.93 -23.22 17.89
N LYS A 4 6.48 -21.96 17.83
CA LYS A 4 6.29 -21.12 19.02
C LYS A 4 5.12 -21.59 19.90
N GLY A 5 4.07 -22.15 19.30
CA GLY A 5 2.94 -22.74 20.04
C GLY A 5 3.31 -24.07 20.69
N PHE A 6 4.08 -24.90 19.97
CA PHE A 6 4.59 -26.17 20.49
C PHE A 6 5.53 -25.98 21.68
N LEU A 7 6.45 -25.01 21.62
CA LEU A 7 7.34 -24.67 22.73
C LEU A 7 6.58 -24.20 23.97
N ARG A 8 5.53 -23.38 23.81
CA ARG A 8 4.71 -22.95 24.95
C ARG A 8 4.01 -24.12 25.65
N ILE A 9 3.45 -25.05 24.87
CA ILE A 9 2.82 -26.27 25.41
C ILE A 9 3.85 -27.11 26.17
N ILE A 10 5.06 -27.25 25.63
CA ILE A 10 6.17 -27.93 26.31
C ILE A 10 6.51 -27.25 27.64
N PHE A 11 6.63 -25.92 27.67
CA PHE A 11 6.90 -25.20 28.92
C PHE A 11 5.78 -25.40 29.96
N TYR A 12 4.52 -25.42 29.54
CA TYR A 12 3.39 -25.71 30.44
C TYR A 12 3.45 -27.13 31.00
N LEU A 13 3.73 -28.12 30.15
CA LEU A 13 3.86 -29.51 30.58
C LEU A 13 5.02 -29.68 31.56
N ILE A 14 6.18 -29.05 31.29
CA ILE A 14 7.34 -29.09 32.19
C ILE A 14 7.01 -28.47 33.55
N SER A 15 6.29 -27.34 33.57
CA SER A 15 5.91 -26.68 34.84
C SER A 15 4.97 -27.55 35.67
N VAL A 16 3.99 -28.20 35.04
CA VAL A 16 3.06 -29.12 35.71
C VAL A 16 3.78 -30.36 36.23
N ILE A 17 4.65 -30.96 35.42
CA ILE A 17 5.46 -32.12 35.80
C ILE A 17 6.37 -31.78 36.99
N ASN A 18 6.99 -30.61 36.99
CA ASN A 18 7.86 -30.17 38.09
C ASN A 18 7.06 -29.95 39.38
N ALA A 19 5.86 -29.36 39.30
CA ALA A 19 4.98 -29.19 40.46
C ALA A 19 4.56 -30.54 41.05
N ILE A 20 4.18 -31.51 40.21
CA ILE A 20 3.83 -32.88 40.64
C ILE A 20 5.05 -33.58 41.25
N SER A 21 6.23 -33.45 40.63
CA SER A 21 7.47 -34.03 41.14
C SER A 21 7.85 -33.47 42.52
N CYS A 22 7.63 -32.19 42.76
CA CYS A 22 7.83 -31.57 44.08
C CYS A 22 6.87 -32.14 45.13
N ILE A 23 5.59 -32.36 44.79
CA ILE A 23 4.61 -32.99 45.69
C ILE A 23 5.07 -34.40 46.06
N VAL A 24 5.45 -35.20 45.05
CA VAL A 24 5.88 -36.59 45.25
C VAL A 24 7.15 -36.64 46.11
N LEU A 25 8.12 -35.76 45.87
CA LEU A 25 9.34 -35.67 46.70
C LEU A 25 9.00 -35.30 48.14
N LEU A 26 8.10 -34.35 48.37
CA LEU A 26 7.68 -33.95 49.72
C LEU A 26 6.96 -35.08 50.46
N CYS A 27 6.13 -35.86 49.76
CA CYS A 27 5.46 -37.03 50.33
C CYS A 27 6.44 -38.15 50.70
N ILE A 28 7.58 -38.27 49.99
CA ILE A 28 8.60 -39.29 50.26
C ILE A 28 9.57 -38.85 51.37
N ILE A 29 10.02 -37.60 51.34
CA ILE A 29 11.06 -37.08 52.25
C ILE A 29 10.52 -36.80 53.65
N CYS A 30 9.24 -36.39 53.77
CA CYS A 30 8.61 -36.11 55.06
C CYS A 30 7.50 -37.12 55.35
N PRO A 31 7.80 -38.37 55.78
CA PRO A 31 6.77 -39.30 56.24
C PRO A 31 5.97 -38.67 57.39
N ARG A 32 4.66 -38.93 57.45
CA ARG A 32 3.76 -38.36 58.47
C ARG A 32 4.27 -38.74 59.87
N VAL A 33 4.80 -37.76 60.60
CA VAL A 33 5.22 -37.93 61.99
C VAL A 33 3.99 -37.73 62.88
N GLU A 34 3.53 -38.79 63.55
CA GLU A 34 2.30 -38.80 64.38
C GLU A 34 2.38 -37.89 65.63
N ASN A 35 3.55 -37.30 65.93
CA ASN A 35 3.83 -36.55 67.16
C ASN A 35 3.61 -35.03 67.08
N LEU A 36 3.11 -34.49 65.96
CA LEU A 36 2.66 -33.10 65.90
C LEU A 36 1.15 -33.11 65.61
N GLY A 37 0.33 -32.63 66.56
CA GLY A 37 -1.13 -32.54 66.43
C GLY A 37 -1.64 -31.55 65.36
N PHE A 38 -0.83 -31.22 64.36
CA PHE A 38 -1.11 -30.25 63.31
C PHE A 38 -0.79 -30.84 61.92
N ASP A 39 -1.74 -30.79 61.00
CA ASP A 39 -1.61 -31.37 59.65
C ASP A 39 -0.87 -30.44 58.67
N TYR A 40 0.46 -30.39 58.81
CA TYR A 40 1.35 -29.58 57.96
C TYR A 40 1.32 -30.00 56.48
N MET A 41 1.08 -31.28 56.18
CA MET A 41 0.94 -31.77 54.81
C MET A 41 -0.26 -31.13 54.11
N GLY A 42 -1.40 -31.07 54.80
CA GLY A 42 -2.60 -30.42 54.28
C GLY A 42 -2.37 -28.94 53.94
N VAL A 43 -1.66 -28.21 54.79
CA VAL A 43 -1.34 -26.79 54.56
C VAL A 43 -0.44 -26.60 53.34
N VAL A 44 0.60 -27.44 53.19
CA VAL A 44 1.51 -27.37 52.03
C VAL A 44 0.77 -27.66 50.73
N VAL A 45 -0.08 -28.70 50.71
CA VAL A 45 -0.90 -29.05 49.54
C VAL A 45 -1.90 -27.93 49.22
N ALA A 46 -2.50 -27.31 50.23
CA ALA A 46 -3.43 -26.18 50.04
C ALA A 46 -2.74 -24.95 49.43
N ILE A 47 -1.57 -24.56 49.93
CA ILE A 47 -0.79 -23.43 49.38
C ILE A 47 -0.38 -23.74 47.93
N LEU A 48 0.04 -24.98 47.67
CA LEU A 48 0.43 -25.39 46.32
C LEU A 48 -0.75 -25.37 45.35
N ALA A 49 -1.93 -25.85 45.77
CA ALA A 49 -3.14 -25.82 44.97
C ALA A 49 -3.57 -24.37 44.63
N LEU A 50 -3.43 -23.44 45.60
CA LEU A 50 -3.68 -22.02 45.40
C LEU A 50 -2.69 -21.42 44.38
N LEU A 51 -1.41 -21.75 44.51
CA LEU A 51 -0.35 -21.27 43.61
C LEU A 51 -0.58 -21.75 42.17
N VAL A 52 -0.91 -23.03 41.99
CA VAL A 52 -1.20 -23.63 40.67
C VAL A 52 -2.43 -22.99 40.04
N THR A 53 -3.49 -22.75 40.82
CA THR A 53 -4.72 -22.11 40.31
C THR A 53 -4.46 -20.69 39.81
N LEU A 54 -3.67 -19.90 40.56
CA LEU A 54 -3.30 -18.54 40.15
C LEU A 54 -2.40 -18.54 38.91
N LEU A 55 -1.47 -19.50 38.80
CA LEU A 55 -0.63 -19.69 37.61
C LEU A 55 -1.46 -20.01 36.37
N ILE A 56 -2.42 -20.94 36.48
CA ILE A 56 -3.30 -21.33 35.37
C ILE A 56 -4.21 -20.15 34.98
N GLY A 57 -4.78 -19.44 35.95
CA GLY A 57 -5.61 -18.26 35.72
C GLY A 57 -4.87 -17.15 34.98
N TRP A 58 -3.64 -16.83 35.41
CA TRP A 58 -2.80 -15.84 34.75
C TRP A 58 -2.46 -16.21 33.29
N ASN A 59 -2.17 -17.49 33.04
CA ASN A 59 -1.86 -17.97 31.70
C ASN A 59 -3.06 -17.90 30.75
N ILE A 60 -4.25 -18.26 31.22
CA ILE A 60 -5.49 -18.15 30.43
C ILE A 60 -5.76 -16.69 30.08
N TRP A 61 -5.65 -15.78 31.06
CA TRP A 61 -5.87 -14.35 30.85
C TRP A 61 -4.91 -13.77 29.81
N SER A 62 -3.60 -14.06 29.93
CA SER A 62 -2.59 -13.58 28.98
C SER A 62 -2.82 -14.08 27.55
N ILE A 63 -3.27 -15.34 27.36
CA ILE A 63 -3.57 -15.87 26.03
C ILE A 63 -4.77 -15.15 25.40
N ILE A 64 -5.81 -14.85 26.19
CA ILE A 64 -7.00 -14.14 25.71
C ILE A 64 -6.64 -12.70 25.33
N ASP A 65 -5.89 -12.00 26.18
CA ASP A 65 -5.47 -10.61 25.96
C ASP A 65 -4.62 -10.48 24.68
N ILE A 66 -3.61 -11.35 24.52
CA ILE A 66 -2.78 -11.38 23.30
C ILE A 66 -3.61 -11.65 22.04
N LYS A 67 -4.68 -12.46 22.13
CA LYS A 67 -5.58 -12.71 20.99
C LYS A 67 -6.42 -11.47 20.68
N GLY A 68 -6.87 -10.72 21.68
CA GLY A 68 -7.57 -9.45 21.51
C GLY A 68 -6.70 -8.43 20.77
N ILE A 69 -5.49 -8.20 21.30
CA ILE A 69 -4.51 -7.28 20.71
C ILE A 69 -4.17 -7.66 19.27
N ARG A 70 -4.00 -8.96 18.97
CA ARG A 70 -3.73 -9.42 17.60
C ARG A 70 -4.87 -9.12 16.63
N LYS A 71 -6.12 -9.33 17.05
CA LYS A 71 -7.29 -9.03 16.20
C LYS A 71 -7.40 -7.54 15.91
N GLU A 72 -7.22 -6.70 16.93
CA GLU A 72 -7.21 -5.25 16.75
C GLU A 72 -6.07 -4.81 15.84
N PHE A 73 -4.89 -5.40 15.98
CA PHE A 73 -3.75 -5.12 15.11
C PHE A 73 -3.99 -5.55 13.66
N GLU A 74 -4.60 -6.72 13.42
CA GLU A 74 -4.96 -7.17 12.07
C GLU A 74 -6.04 -6.26 11.44
N PHE A 75 -7.05 -5.87 12.22
CA PHE A 75 -8.06 -4.92 11.78
C PHE A 75 -7.44 -3.57 11.43
N LEU A 76 -6.62 -3.02 12.33
CA LEU A 76 -5.93 -1.75 12.13
C LEU A 76 -5.00 -1.81 10.91
N ARG A 77 -4.28 -2.92 10.71
CA ARG A 77 -3.45 -3.13 9.53
C ARG A 77 -4.29 -3.12 8.25
N SER A 78 -5.44 -3.80 8.24
CA SER A 78 -6.33 -3.83 7.07
C SER A 78 -6.97 -2.45 6.79
N ASP A 79 -7.32 -1.69 7.82
CA ASP A 79 -7.86 -0.34 7.69
C ASP A 79 -6.79 0.63 7.15
N ILE A 80 -5.55 0.53 7.64
CA ILE A 80 -4.41 1.29 7.09
C ILE A 80 -4.18 0.94 5.63
N GLN A 81 -4.13 -0.35 5.28
CA GLN A 81 -3.94 -0.79 3.90
C GLN A 81 -5.04 -0.27 2.97
N SER A 82 -6.30 -0.38 3.36
CA SER A 82 -7.41 0.11 2.53
C SER A 82 -7.40 1.64 2.38
N LYS A 83 -7.01 2.38 3.43
CA LYS A 83 -6.84 3.83 3.36
C LYS A 83 -5.65 4.24 2.51
N ASP A 84 -4.55 3.50 2.57
CA ASP A 84 -3.37 3.70 1.74
C ASP A 84 -3.70 3.49 0.26
N ASP A 85 -4.35 2.36 -0.08
CA ASP A 85 -4.81 2.06 -1.44
C ASP A 85 -5.77 3.15 -1.97
N TYR A 86 -6.72 3.59 -1.14
CA TYR A 86 -7.64 4.68 -1.49
C TYR A 86 -6.91 6.00 -1.72
N LEU A 87 -5.96 6.34 -0.86
CA LEU A 87 -5.18 7.57 -0.98
C LEU A 87 -4.29 7.56 -2.22
N HIS A 88 -3.62 6.44 -2.48
CA HIS A 88 -2.82 6.23 -3.69
C HIS A 88 -3.66 6.39 -4.95
N SER A 89 -4.82 5.71 -5.03
CA SER A 89 -5.73 5.84 -6.18
C SER A 89 -6.19 7.29 -6.42
N LYS A 90 -6.57 7.99 -5.34
CA LYS A 90 -6.99 9.39 -5.42
C LYS A 90 -5.83 10.33 -5.75
N SER A 91 -4.64 10.05 -5.23
CA SER A 91 -3.42 10.80 -5.53
C SER A 91 -3.04 10.67 -7.00
N ASP A 92 -3.07 9.45 -7.55
CA ASP A 92 -2.81 9.18 -8.98
C ASP A 92 -3.83 9.89 -9.86
N TYR A 93 -5.12 9.85 -9.50
CA TYR A 93 -6.17 10.58 -10.22
C TYR A 93 -5.91 12.10 -10.20
N ASN A 94 -5.62 12.65 -9.02
CA ASN A 94 -5.34 14.08 -8.88
C ASN A 94 -4.09 14.48 -9.66
N MET A 95 -3.04 13.66 -9.67
CA MET A 95 -1.82 13.92 -10.42
C MET A 95 -2.07 13.90 -11.93
N ALA A 96 -2.87 12.93 -12.43
CA ALA A 96 -3.31 12.91 -13.83
C ALA A 96 -4.07 14.19 -14.19
N LEU A 97 -4.98 14.63 -13.33
CA LEU A 97 -5.73 15.87 -13.50
C LEU A 97 -4.80 17.09 -13.53
N MET A 98 -3.80 17.17 -12.64
CA MET A 98 -2.85 18.27 -12.60
C MET A 98 -2.06 18.39 -13.91
N PHE A 99 -1.52 17.30 -14.44
CA PHE A 99 -0.84 17.31 -15.74
C PHE A 99 -1.79 17.72 -16.88
N GLY A 100 -3.03 17.24 -16.86
CA GLY A 100 -4.05 17.63 -17.84
C GLY A 100 -4.38 19.12 -17.80
N ARG A 101 -4.50 19.68 -16.58
CA ARG A 101 -4.74 21.11 -16.36
C ARG A 101 -3.54 21.96 -16.75
N THR A 102 -2.31 21.52 -16.45
CA THR A 102 -1.09 22.20 -16.91
C THR A 102 -1.07 22.26 -18.44
N SER A 103 -1.37 21.16 -19.12
CA SER A 103 -1.45 21.16 -20.60
C SER A 103 -2.50 22.16 -21.11
N GLN A 104 -3.71 22.15 -20.55
CA GLN A 104 -4.76 23.09 -20.94
C GLN A 104 -4.40 24.56 -20.63
N MET A 105 -3.80 24.82 -19.47
CA MET A 105 -3.36 26.16 -19.07
C MET A 105 -2.30 26.68 -20.05
N VAL A 106 -1.29 25.87 -20.34
CA VAL A 106 -0.24 26.22 -21.30
C VAL A 106 -0.84 26.43 -22.68
N ALA A 107 -1.73 25.54 -23.13
CA ALA A 107 -2.47 25.64 -24.39
C ALA A 107 -3.26 26.96 -24.53
N CYS A 108 -3.98 27.38 -23.48
CA CYS A 108 -4.73 28.65 -23.50
C CYS A 108 -3.82 29.88 -23.39
N SER A 109 -2.66 29.75 -22.73
CA SER A 109 -1.66 30.83 -22.63
C SER A 109 -0.74 30.93 -23.85
N LEU A 110 -0.82 29.94 -24.75
CA LEU A 110 -0.03 29.84 -25.97
C LEU A 110 -0.48 30.92 -26.95
N THR A 111 0.15 32.09 -26.88
CA THR A 111 0.05 33.08 -27.96
C THR A 111 0.89 32.60 -29.15
N GLY A 112 0.68 33.15 -30.35
CA GLY A 112 1.52 32.84 -31.52
C GLY A 112 3.03 33.10 -31.34
N LEU A 113 3.44 33.70 -30.21
CA LEU A 113 4.83 33.92 -29.79
C LEU A 113 5.28 33.03 -28.61
N GLY A 114 4.51 32.01 -28.23
CA GLY A 114 4.90 31.07 -27.17
C GLY A 114 6.26 30.44 -27.47
N LYS A 115 7.14 30.37 -26.45
CA LYS A 115 8.45 29.73 -26.60
C LYS A 115 8.27 28.25 -26.93
N GLU A 116 9.15 27.68 -27.76
CA GLU A 116 9.10 26.26 -28.11
C GLU A 116 9.09 25.34 -26.87
N GLU A 117 9.79 25.73 -25.80
CA GLU A 117 9.77 25.05 -24.49
C GLU A 117 8.35 24.88 -23.93
N GLN A 118 7.50 25.90 -24.02
CA GLN A 118 6.11 25.85 -23.53
C GLN A 118 5.25 24.94 -24.41
N LYS A 119 5.48 24.95 -25.72
CA LYS A 119 4.75 24.07 -26.66
C LYS A 119 5.10 22.60 -26.40
N ILE A 120 6.38 22.32 -26.12
CA ILE A 120 6.85 20.99 -25.75
C ILE A 120 6.26 20.57 -24.39
N GLU A 121 6.33 21.42 -23.36
CA GLU A 121 5.76 21.15 -22.04
C GLU A 121 4.25 20.82 -22.08
N MET A 122 3.50 21.53 -22.93
CA MET A 122 2.08 21.25 -23.19
C MET A 122 1.87 19.81 -23.67
N LEU A 123 2.70 19.34 -24.61
CA LEU A 123 2.60 18.01 -25.21
C LEU A 123 3.01 16.90 -24.21
N TYR A 124 4.13 17.07 -23.50
CA TYR A 124 4.54 16.12 -22.46
C TYR A 124 3.47 16.02 -21.35
N SER A 125 2.94 17.15 -20.90
CA SER A 125 1.88 17.19 -19.87
C SER A 125 0.59 16.53 -20.36
N ALA A 126 0.20 16.75 -21.63
CA ALA A 126 -0.96 16.09 -22.23
C ALA A 126 -0.79 14.56 -22.25
N ILE A 127 0.32 14.08 -22.81
CA ILE A 127 0.58 12.65 -22.98
C ILE A 127 0.69 11.95 -21.62
N THR A 128 1.37 12.57 -20.65
CA THR A 128 1.49 12.05 -19.29
C THR A 128 0.11 11.91 -18.63
N SER A 129 -0.74 12.93 -18.73
CA SER A 129 -2.10 12.87 -18.17
C SER A 129 -2.94 11.75 -18.79
N ILE A 130 -2.84 11.55 -20.11
CA ILE A 130 -3.58 10.50 -20.82
C ILE A 130 -3.10 9.12 -20.40
N LYS A 131 -1.77 8.91 -20.34
CA LYS A 131 -1.18 7.65 -19.89
C LYS A 131 -1.68 7.26 -18.48
N MET A 132 -1.84 8.25 -17.59
CA MET A 132 -2.37 8.01 -16.25
C MET A 132 -3.89 7.75 -16.24
N PHE A 133 -4.68 8.54 -16.98
CA PHE A 133 -6.15 8.39 -17.02
C PHE A 133 -6.62 7.11 -17.72
N VAL A 134 -5.86 6.62 -18.70
CA VAL A 134 -6.12 5.35 -19.39
C VAL A 134 -6.15 4.19 -18.39
N ASN A 135 -5.24 4.18 -17.42
CA ASN A 135 -5.21 3.18 -16.37
C ASN A 135 -6.43 3.27 -15.42
N GLN A 136 -7.15 4.40 -15.42
CA GLN A 136 -8.28 4.69 -14.53
C GLN A 136 -9.63 4.77 -15.26
N SER A 137 -9.69 4.44 -16.57
CA SER A 137 -10.92 4.44 -17.39
C SER A 137 -11.63 5.81 -17.56
N CYS A 138 -10.94 6.93 -17.36
CA CYS A 138 -11.50 8.29 -17.44
C CYS A 138 -11.51 8.84 -18.88
N LYS A 139 -12.37 8.28 -19.76
CA LYS A 139 -12.40 8.61 -21.20
C LYS A 139 -12.80 10.06 -21.50
N LYS A 140 -13.64 10.69 -20.67
CA LYS A 140 -14.14 12.06 -20.93
C LYS A 140 -13.04 13.10 -20.74
N GLU A 141 -12.26 12.93 -19.68
CA GLU A 141 -11.13 13.78 -19.29
C GLU A 141 -10.02 13.69 -20.34
N CYS A 142 -9.67 12.46 -20.78
CA CYS A 142 -8.74 12.25 -21.89
C CYS A 142 -9.16 13.00 -23.16
N ASN A 143 -10.43 12.85 -23.57
CA ASN A 143 -10.93 13.49 -24.79
C ASN A 143 -10.92 15.02 -24.66
N SER A 144 -11.25 15.56 -23.49
CA SER A 144 -11.21 17.01 -23.25
C SER A 144 -9.80 17.56 -23.37
N ILE A 145 -8.82 16.90 -22.74
CA ILE A 145 -7.41 17.31 -22.81
C ILE A 145 -6.91 17.21 -24.25
N LEU A 146 -7.16 16.08 -24.93
CA LEU A 146 -6.76 15.87 -26.32
C LEU A 146 -7.34 16.92 -27.26
N ALA A 147 -8.62 17.24 -27.13
CA ALA A 147 -9.27 18.25 -27.97
C ALA A 147 -8.61 19.63 -27.81
N THR A 148 -8.39 20.07 -26.56
CA THR A 148 -7.72 21.36 -26.29
C THR A 148 -6.30 21.40 -26.81
N THR A 149 -5.52 20.32 -26.61
CA THR A 149 -4.14 20.25 -27.11
C THR A 149 -4.11 20.29 -28.64
N ILE A 150 -4.96 19.52 -29.33
CA ILE A 150 -5.03 19.50 -30.80
C ILE A 150 -5.44 20.87 -31.35
N GLU A 151 -6.42 21.53 -30.72
CA GLU A 151 -6.86 22.86 -31.13
C GLU A 151 -5.74 23.91 -30.95
N ALA A 152 -5.03 23.87 -29.82
CA ALA A 152 -3.88 24.75 -29.58
C ALA A 152 -2.73 24.52 -30.56
N MET A 153 -2.48 23.25 -30.95
CA MET A 153 -1.51 22.95 -32.00
C MET A 153 -1.91 23.51 -33.36
N LYS A 154 -3.19 23.40 -33.73
CA LYS A 154 -3.71 23.97 -34.98
C LYS A 154 -3.67 25.51 -34.97
N ALA A 155 -3.94 26.13 -33.83
CA ALA A 155 -3.91 27.58 -33.69
C ALA A 155 -2.50 28.17 -33.78
N THR A 156 -1.47 27.40 -33.42
CA THR A 156 -0.09 27.90 -33.38
C THR A 156 0.68 27.77 -34.69
N ASN A 157 0.21 27.00 -35.69
CA ASN A 157 0.74 26.83 -37.07
C ASN A 157 2.26 26.54 -37.25
N GLU A 158 3.07 26.67 -36.21
CA GLU A 158 4.54 26.65 -36.21
C GLU A 158 5.04 26.06 -34.88
N ILE A 159 4.68 24.83 -34.54
CA ILE A 159 5.40 24.12 -33.48
C ILE A 159 6.69 23.58 -34.09
N LEU A 160 7.82 24.05 -33.58
CA LEU A 160 9.15 23.60 -33.98
C LEU A 160 9.63 22.59 -32.94
N LEU A 161 9.49 21.31 -33.25
CA LEU A 161 10.06 20.24 -32.42
C LEU A 161 11.39 19.76 -33.00
N SER A 162 12.32 19.38 -32.12
CA SER A 162 13.50 18.60 -32.51
C SER A 162 13.07 17.17 -32.85
N GLU A 163 13.89 16.45 -33.65
CA GLU A 163 13.61 15.04 -33.96
C GLU A 163 13.60 14.18 -32.69
N ASP A 164 14.54 14.41 -31.76
CA ASP A 164 14.61 13.69 -30.50
C ASP A 164 13.33 13.85 -29.66
N SER A 165 12.76 15.06 -29.58
CA SER A 165 11.52 15.30 -28.85
C SER A 165 10.31 14.64 -29.52
N ILE A 166 10.27 14.60 -30.86
CA ILE A 166 9.21 13.89 -31.59
C ILE A 166 9.26 12.40 -31.28
N ASP A 167 10.44 11.79 -31.32
CA ASP A 167 10.61 10.37 -31.06
C ASP A 167 10.27 10.02 -29.60
N GLU A 168 10.68 10.84 -28.64
CA GLU A 168 10.34 10.65 -27.22
C GLU A 168 8.82 10.77 -26.97
N LEU A 169 8.16 11.78 -27.56
CA LEU A 169 6.69 11.93 -27.47
C LEU A 169 5.97 10.73 -28.09
N LEU A 170 6.45 10.23 -29.24
CA LEU A 170 5.88 9.06 -29.90
C LEU A 170 6.12 7.76 -29.10
N LEU A 171 7.28 7.61 -28.48
CA LEU A 171 7.59 6.50 -27.56
C LEU A 171 6.64 6.51 -26.37
N MET A 172 6.48 7.66 -25.70
CA MET A 172 5.54 7.79 -24.58
C MET A 172 4.10 7.46 -24.99
N ILE A 173 3.65 7.87 -26.18
CA ILE A 173 2.33 7.49 -26.71
C ILE A 173 2.25 5.99 -27.02
N GLY A 174 3.34 5.39 -27.49
CA GLY A 174 3.44 3.95 -27.73
C GLY A 174 3.30 3.09 -26.48
N GLU A 175 3.72 3.61 -25.32
CA GLU A 175 3.59 2.95 -24.02
C GLU A 175 2.16 2.97 -23.43
N ILE A 176 1.24 3.72 -24.04
CA ILE A 176 -0.14 3.83 -23.55
C ILE A 176 -0.90 2.54 -23.85
N GLN A 177 -1.29 1.83 -22.78
CA GLN A 177 -2.11 0.62 -22.87
C GLN A 177 -3.50 0.97 -23.44
N GLN A 178 -4.12 0.06 -24.21
CA GLN A 178 -5.48 0.28 -24.77
C GLN A 178 -5.65 1.56 -25.61
N ARG A 179 -4.59 2.00 -26.31
CA ARG A 179 -4.61 3.16 -27.23
C ARG A 179 -5.75 3.12 -28.25
N GLU A 180 -6.16 1.94 -28.70
CA GLU A 180 -7.27 1.74 -29.64
C GLU A 180 -8.63 2.24 -29.10
N SER A 181 -8.76 2.37 -27.78
CA SER A 181 -9.99 2.85 -27.13
C SER A 181 -10.14 4.38 -27.15
N ILE A 182 -9.12 5.14 -27.58
CA ILE A 182 -9.09 6.60 -27.62
C ILE A 182 -8.79 7.07 -29.06
N PRO A 183 -9.82 7.29 -29.90
CA PRO A 183 -9.62 7.65 -31.30
C PRO A 183 -8.88 8.98 -31.50
N LEU A 184 -9.10 9.97 -30.62
CA LEU A 184 -8.40 11.26 -30.65
C LEU A 184 -6.88 11.14 -30.43
N LEU A 185 -6.38 10.04 -29.88
CA LEU A 185 -4.95 9.82 -29.69
C LEU A 185 -4.23 9.62 -31.03
N ASN A 186 -4.92 9.07 -32.04
CA ASN A 186 -4.36 8.95 -33.39
C ASN A 186 -4.29 10.31 -34.09
N ASP A 187 -5.27 11.18 -33.87
CA ASP A 187 -5.25 12.55 -34.37
C ASP A 187 -4.11 13.37 -33.74
N LEU A 188 -3.83 13.17 -32.45
CA LEU A 188 -2.68 13.77 -31.77
C LEU A 188 -1.36 13.30 -32.40
N VAL A 189 -1.20 11.99 -32.64
CA VAL A 189 0.01 11.45 -33.28
C VAL A 189 0.22 11.99 -34.69
N LEU A 190 -0.85 12.12 -35.48
CA LEU A 190 -0.78 12.74 -36.80
C LEU A 190 -0.37 14.22 -36.70
N ALA A 191 -0.93 14.96 -35.76
CA ALA A 191 -0.58 16.35 -35.55
C ALA A 191 0.88 16.53 -35.10
N ILE A 192 1.39 15.68 -34.20
CA ILE A 192 2.81 15.69 -33.77
C ILE A 192 3.74 15.39 -34.96
N ARG A 193 3.42 14.38 -35.78
CA ARG A 193 4.22 14.03 -36.96
C ARG A 193 4.26 15.12 -38.04
N ASN A 194 3.20 15.92 -38.13
CA ASN A 194 3.07 17.00 -39.11
C ASN A 194 3.67 18.33 -38.63
N CYS A 195 4.24 18.39 -37.42
CA CYS A 195 4.92 19.60 -36.93
C CYS A 195 6.18 19.90 -37.76
N LYS A 196 6.53 21.19 -37.90
CA LYS A 196 7.74 21.61 -38.61
C LYS A 196 8.97 21.17 -37.81
N LYS A 197 9.91 20.51 -38.49
CA LYS A 197 11.19 20.14 -37.86
C LYS A 197 12.02 21.39 -37.63
N LEU A 198 12.59 21.53 -36.43
CA LEU A 198 13.65 22.50 -36.18
C LEU A 198 14.83 22.11 -37.07
N GLY A 199 15.08 22.86 -38.15
CA GLY A 199 16.19 22.60 -39.04
C GLY A 199 17.51 22.75 -38.29
N ASN A 200 18.33 21.70 -38.27
CA ASN A 200 19.70 21.77 -37.77
C ASN A 200 20.47 22.77 -38.64
N GLY A 201 20.69 23.98 -38.11
CA GLY A 201 21.68 24.93 -38.59
C GLY A 201 23.03 24.63 -37.96
#